data_AF-A0A420YKZ4-F1
#
_entry.id   AF-A0A420YKZ4-F1
#
_cell.length_a   1.000
_cell.length_b   1.000
_cell.length_c   1.000
_cell.angle_alpha   90.00
_cell.angle_beta   90.00
_cell.angle_gamma   90.00
#
_symmetry.space_group_name_H-M   'P 1'
#
loop_
_entity.id
_entity.type
_entity.pdbx_description
1 polymer ?
#
loop_
_entity_poly.entity_id
_entity_poly.type
_entity_poly.pdbx_seq_one_letter_code
_entity_poly.pdbx_strand_id
1 'polypeptide(L)'
;MYFECKRWLARLIEDPDNFQAILEDMCSKVMCQLTWDDPELSTYCTKSAWGLLRQMSPAGPITNVLTPLWHLPWHLNPWKRAERKRHDEQQDWWMERLTTTREKMAKGEMRPCFTRQYLEKTSKKTTLSGDYEASCVLGMLALVGIFTVVGPLSYYLVAMIHHPKWQEAVQREVDEKCNGRLPTLEDAPNLPILRACIKETMRWRPNVPTGVAHETEADDIFRGYFIPKGTRILPLDWAFLRNCDKYPDPDSFRPERWLEPGWPTYQEPLTQFPTIKGMTSFGWGQRQCLGQTLTQDELIVACGALAWAFTLKPKTDPKTGAALPVPTDKSNSLLIIRPDPFSMAFEPRSEKRKEEALRLWSQAERDDIAARKAFLEGLGNDRGEKGEPEAVPINGNGVKTDWLCNKMRDGDKERQNVSLDRLEQLKQDILIHIKSVPDLHAEPTPTAPIINRSTS
;
A
#
# COMPACT_ATOMS: atom_id res chain seq x y z
N MET A 1 5.08 7.80 11.62
CA MET A 1 5.40 8.63 10.44
C MET A 1 6.59 9.54 10.68
N TYR A 2 6.51 10.63 11.47
CA TYR A 2 7.64 11.56 11.63
C TYR A 2 8.95 10.94 12.11
N PHE A 3 8.89 10.04 13.10
CA PHE A 3 10.05 9.32 13.60
C PHE A 3 10.76 8.54 12.48
N GLU A 4 10.01 7.67 11.79
CA GLU A 4 10.52 6.89 10.66
C GLU A 4 10.97 7.75 9.47
N CYS A 5 10.31 8.89 9.23
CA CYS A 5 10.72 9.81 8.18
C CYS A 5 12.10 10.43 8.47
N LYS A 6 12.40 10.79 9.73
CA LYS A 6 13.74 11.29 10.12
C LYS A 6 14.80 10.21 9.94
N ARG A 7 14.50 8.97 10.37
CA ARG A 7 15.36 7.80 10.12
C ARG A 7 15.61 7.60 8.64
N TRP A 8 14.56 7.70 7.83
CA TRP A 8 14.63 7.54 6.39
C TRP A 8 15.57 8.57 5.74
N LEU A 9 15.46 9.85 6.10
CA LEU A 9 16.39 10.88 5.61
C LEU A 9 17.84 10.56 5.98
N ALA A 10 18.11 10.16 7.22
CA ALA A 10 19.46 9.77 7.65
C ALA A 10 19.99 8.58 6.84
N ARG A 11 19.16 7.55 6.65
CA ARG A 11 19.48 6.37 5.84
C ARG A 11 19.74 6.70 4.38
N LEU A 12 19.03 7.66 3.80
CA LEU A 12 19.29 8.14 2.44
C LEU A 12 20.62 8.92 2.33
N ILE A 13 21.08 9.56 3.41
CA ILE A 13 22.41 10.19 3.46
C ILE A 13 23.51 9.13 3.56
N GLU A 14 23.29 8.11 4.38
CA GLU A 14 24.28 7.05 4.66
C GLU A 14 24.42 6.02 3.53
N ASP A 15 23.31 5.62 2.93
CA ASP A 15 23.23 4.53 1.94
C ASP A 15 22.21 4.87 0.82
N PRO A 16 22.46 5.92 0.02
CA PRO A 16 21.52 6.40 -1.00
C PRO A 16 21.22 5.36 -2.09
N ASP A 17 22.14 4.43 -2.35
CA ASP A 17 21.98 3.44 -3.43
C ASP A 17 20.97 2.34 -3.09
N ASN A 18 20.66 2.13 -1.79
CA ASN A 18 19.62 1.22 -1.32
C ASN A 18 18.26 1.90 -1.10
N PHE A 19 18.01 3.10 -1.64
CA PHE A 19 16.82 3.90 -1.34
C PHE A 19 15.49 3.13 -1.51
N GLN A 20 15.38 2.19 -2.45
CA GLN A 20 14.17 1.39 -2.66
C GLN A 20 13.89 0.46 -1.47
N ALA A 21 14.92 -0.25 -0.99
CA ALA A 21 14.79 -1.12 0.18
C ALA A 21 14.57 -0.31 1.46
N ILE A 22 15.24 0.84 1.59
CA ILE A 22 15.08 1.75 2.72
C ILE A 22 13.66 2.35 2.73
N LEU A 23 13.09 2.66 1.57
CA LEU A 23 11.71 3.14 1.43
C LEU A 23 10.70 2.05 1.85
N GLU A 24 10.88 0.81 1.41
CA GLU A 24 10.07 -0.33 1.87
C GLU A 24 10.15 -0.50 3.39
N ASP A 25 11.35 -0.45 3.95
CA ASP A 25 11.60 -0.54 5.39
C ASP A 25 10.91 0.59 6.16
N MET A 26 10.98 1.84 5.68
CA MET A 26 10.28 2.97 6.30
C MET A 26 8.76 2.73 6.35
N CYS A 27 8.12 2.44 5.22
CA CYS A 27 6.67 2.19 5.17
C CYS A 27 6.28 0.98 6.04
N SER A 28 7.08 -0.08 6.01
CA SER A 28 6.84 -1.26 6.85
C SER A 28 6.95 -0.93 8.34
N LYS A 29 7.95 -0.17 8.78
CA LYS A 29 8.09 0.22 10.18
C LYS A 29 6.98 1.13 10.65
N VAL A 30 6.50 2.06 9.81
CA VAL A 30 5.32 2.88 10.10
C VAL A 30 4.12 1.98 10.39
N MET A 31 3.86 0.98 9.54
CA MET A 31 2.72 0.07 9.73
C MET A 31 2.89 -0.86 10.92
N CYS A 32 4.07 -1.43 11.16
CA CYS A 32 4.31 -2.27 12.32
C CYS A 32 4.19 -1.48 13.64
N GLN A 33 4.68 -0.24 13.66
CA GLN A 33 4.54 0.68 14.79
C GLN A 33 3.07 1.03 15.04
N LEU A 34 2.29 1.35 14.00
CA LEU A 34 0.87 1.65 14.15
C LEU A 34 0.06 0.43 14.61
N THR A 35 0.34 -0.75 14.08
CA THR A 35 -0.45 -1.96 14.35
C THR A 35 -0.09 -2.60 15.70
N TRP A 36 1.19 -2.67 16.06
CA TRP A 36 1.70 -3.43 17.20
C TRP A 36 2.70 -2.70 18.10
N ASP A 37 2.98 -1.41 17.87
CA ASP A 37 4.00 -0.62 18.61
C ASP A 37 5.44 -1.17 18.49
N ASP A 38 5.69 -1.97 17.47
CA ASP A 38 6.92 -2.75 17.33
C ASP A 38 7.47 -2.66 15.90
N PRO A 39 8.40 -1.72 15.63
CA PRO A 39 8.97 -1.54 14.30
C PRO A 39 9.98 -2.63 13.92
N GLU A 40 10.39 -3.51 14.84
CA GLU A 40 11.32 -4.62 14.53
C GLU A 40 10.63 -5.71 13.69
N LEU A 41 9.30 -5.77 13.73
CA LEU A 41 8.50 -6.69 12.93
C LEU A 41 8.52 -6.40 11.41
N SER A 42 9.12 -5.27 11.01
CA SER A 42 9.23 -4.83 9.61
C SER A 42 9.89 -5.86 8.70
N THR A 43 10.94 -6.55 9.16
CA THR A 43 11.64 -7.59 8.39
C THR A 43 10.69 -8.72 7.98
N TYR A 44 9.90 -9.22 8.93
CA TYR A 44 8.90 -10.24 8.65
C TYR A 44 7.77 -9.69 7.77
N CYS A 45 7.22 -8.52 8.13
CA CYS A 45 6.06 -7.96 7.44
C CYS A 45 6.35 -7.61 5.98
N THR A 46 7.52 -7.05 5.68
CA THR A 46 7.95 -6.75 4.31
C THR A 46 8.03 -8.03 3.48
N LYS A 47 8.66 -9.09 4.00
CA LYS A 47 8.72 -10.40 3.33
C LYS A 47 7.32 -11.00 3.13
N SER A 48 6.49 -10.96 4.16
CA SER A 48 5.12 -11.49 4.14
C SER A 48 4.25 -10.73 3.13
N ALA A 49 4.36 -9.41 3.08
CA ALA A 49 3.64 -8.56 2.14
C ALA A 49 4.08 -8.84 0.69
N TRP A 50 5.38 -9.05 0.42
CA TRP A 50 5.85 -9.47 -0.91
C TRP A 50 5.27 -10.82 -1.31
N GLY A 51 5.26 -11.79 -0.39
CA GLY A 51 4.68 -13.10 -0.63
C GLY A 51 3.19 -13.01 -0.98
N LEU A 52 2.43 -12.26 -0.20
CA LEU A 52 1.01 -12.02 -0.42
C LEU A 52 0.74 -11.27 -1.73
N LEU A 53 1.49 -10.19 -2.01
CA LEU A 53 1.33 -9.40 -3.22
C LEU A 53 1.61 -10.23 -4.46
N ARG A 54 2.71 -11.00 -4.49
CA ARG A 54 3.01 -11.93 -5.60
C ARG A 54 1.90 -12.95 -5.77
N GLN A 55 1.39 -13.51 -4.68
CA GLN A 55 0.34 -14.52 -4.73
C GLN A 55 -0.97 -14.00 -5.35
N MET A 56 -1.40 -12.79 -5.00
CA MET A 56 -2.66 -12.22 -5.52
C MET A 56 -2.53 -11.56 -6.89
N SER A 57 -1.31 -11.41 -7.41
CA SER A 57 -1.05 -10.69 -8.66
C SER A 57 -1.30 -11.56 -9.89
N PRO A 58 -1.65 -10.95 -11.04
CA PRO A 58 -1.74 -11.66 -12.32
C PRO A 58 -0.42 -12.38 -12.69
N ALA A 59 0.73 -11.75 -12.43
CA ALA A 59 2.05 -12.35 -12.63
C ALA A 59 2.49 -13.33 -11.52
N GLY A 60 1.57 -13.70 -10.63
CA GLY A 60 1.80 -14.65 -9.55
C GLY A 60 1.75 -16.10 -10.02
N PRO A 61 1.06 -16.99 -9.28
CA PRO A 61 0.78 -18.35 -9.73
C PRO A 61 0.03 -18.37 -11.07
N ILE A 62 0.39 -19.31 -11.95
CA ILE A 62 -0.30 -19.55 -13.23
C ILE A 62 -1.81 -19.76 -13.06
N THR A 63 -2.22 -20.25 -11.90
CA THR A 63 -3.62 -20.44 -11.53
C THR A 63 -4.42 -19.14 -11.55
N ASN A 64 -3.80 -17.97 -11.36
CA ASN A 64 -4.49 -16.68 -11.42
C ASN A 64 -4.91 -16.31 -12.86
N VAL A 65 -4.22 -16.83 -13.86
CA VAL A 65 -4.53 -16.64 -15.29
C VAL A 65 -5.36 -17.83 -15.80
N LEU A 66 -4.94 -19.06 -15.47
CA LEU A 66 -5.62 -20.31 -15.81
C LEU A 66 -6.54 -20.77 -14.66
N THR A 67 -7.65 -20.05 -14.47
CA THR A 67 -8.60 -20.30 -13.36
C THR A 67 -9.11 -21.74 -13.23
N PRO A 68 -9.30 -22.56 -14.30
CA PRO A 68 -9.71 -23.95 -14.13
C PRO A 68 -8.77 -24.76 -13.22
N LEU A 69 -7.47 -24.43 -13.18
CA LEU A 69 -6.48 -25.11 -12.33
C LEU A 69 -6.79 -25.00 -10.82
N TRP A 70 -7.65 -24.07 -10.40
CA TRP A 70 -8.11 -23.96 -9.00
C TRP A 70 -8.87 -25.21 -8.56
N HIS A 71 -9.49 -25.90 -9.51
CA HIS A 71 -10.33 -27.06 -9.26
C HIS A 71 -9.58 -28.40 -9.28
N LEU A 72 -8.25 -28.38 -9.50
CA LEU A 72 -7.44 -29.59 -9.38
C LEU A 72 -7.57 -30.22 -7.99
N PRO A 73 -7.62 -31.56 -7.88
CA PRO A 73 -7.60 -32.26 -6.60
C PRO A 73 -6.40 -31.84 -5.76
N TRP A 74 -6.56 -31.79 -4.44
CA TRP A 74 -5.53 -31.28 -3.50
C TRP A 74 -4.13 -31.89 -3.73
N HIS A 75 -4.04 -33.19 -3.95
CA HIS A 75 -2.77 -33.90 -4.15
C HIS A 75 -2.08 -33.55 -5.48
N LEU A 76 -2.84 -33.10 -6.49
CA LEU A 76 -2.34 -32.63 -7.80
C LEU A 76 -2.23 -31.10 -7.89
N ASN A 77 -2.63 -30.37 -6.85
CA ASN A 77 -2.70 -28.91 -6.88
C ASN A 77 -1.58 -28.28 -6.02
N PRO A 78 -0.34 -28.17 -6.54
CA PRO A 78 0.78 -27.63 -5.79
C PRO A 78 0.55 -26.16 -5.38
N TRP A 79 -0.17 -25.39 -6.19
CA TRP A 79 -0.46 -23.97 -5.91
C TRP A 79 -1.40 -23.80 -4.72
N LYS A 80 -2.48 -24.58 -4.67
CA LYS A 80 -3.40 -24.57 -3.52
C LYS A 80 -2.70 -25.04 -2.24
N ARG A 81 -1.85 -26.06 -2.34
CA ARG A 81 -1.04 -26.54 -1.19
C ARG A 81 -0.07 -25.49 -0.68
N ALA A 82 0.67 -24.85 -1.58
CA ALA A 82 1.60 -23.78 -1.24
C ALA A 82 0.87 -22.59 -0.60
N GLU A 83 -0.28 -22.21 -1.15
CA GLU A 83 -1.07 -21.10 -0.63
C GLU A 83 -1.65 -21.41 0.75
N ARG A 84 -2.15 -22.63 0.97
CA ARG A 84 -2.63 -23.04 2.30
C ARG A 84 -1.51 -22.97 3.34
N LYS A 85 -0.32 -23.45 3.00
CA LYS A 85 0.85 -23.37 3.88
C LYS A 85 1.19 -21.91 4.20
N ARG A 86 1.29 -21.05 3.19
CA ARG A 86 1.57 -19.61 3.37
C ARG A 86 0.52 -18.93 4.25
N HIS A 87 -0.75 -19.22 4.00
CA HIS A 87 -1.87 -18.71 4.78
C HIS A 87 -1.79 -19.17 6.24
N ASP A 88 -1.50 -20.45 6.50
CA ASP A 88 -1.45 -21.00 7.87
C ASP A 88 -0.30 -20.40 8.67
N GLU A 89 0.89 -20.32 8.07
CA GLU A 89 2.05 -19.66 8.68
C GLU A 89 1.77 -18.17 8.98
N GLN A 90 1.12 -17.47 8.04
CA GLN A 90 0.76 -16.06 8.21
C GLN A 90 -0.30 -15.87 9.31
N GLN A 91 -1.30 -16.75 9.35
CA GLN A 91 -2.38 -16.69 10.32
C GLN A 91 -1.89 -17.00 11.74
N ASP A 92 -1.07 -18.04 11.90
CA ASP A 92 -0.47 -18.39 13.20
C ASP A 92 0.35 -17.22 13.73
N TRP A 93 1.14 -16.59 12.85
CA TRP A 93 1.91 -15.40 13.22
C TRP A 93 1.01 -14.22 13.62
N TRP A 94 -0.08 -13.95 12.90
CA TRP A 94 -1.02 -12.88 13.30
C TRP A 94 -1.72 -13.16 14.63
N MET A 95 -2.09 -14.41 14.89
CA MET A 95 -2.66 -14.84 16.17
C MET A 95 -1.66 -14.66 17.31
N GLU A 96 -0.39 -15.00 17.08
CA GLU A 96 0.69 -14.76 18.03
C GLU A 96 0.80 -13.26 18.34
N ARG A 97 0.79 -12.37 17.34
CA ARG A 97 0.85 -10.92 17.55
C ARG A 97 -0.34 -10.38 18.38
N LEU A 98 -1.55 -10.87 18.12
CA LEU A 98 -2.73 -10.51 18.91
C LEU A 98 -2.56 -10.94 20.38
N THR A 99 -2.07 -12.15 20.60
CA THR A 99 -1.86 -12.73 21.93
C THR A 99 -0.75 -11.99 22.69
N THR A 100 0.41 -11.76 22.06
CA THR A 100 1.50 -10.96 22.62
C THR A 100 1.04 -9.55 22.99
N THR A 101 0.21 -8.91 22.16
CA THR A 101 -0.34 -7.58 22.49
C THR A 101 -1.19 -7.65 23.76
N ARG A 102 -2.07 -8.66 23.87
CA ARG A 102 -2.91 -8.88 25.05
C ARG A 102 -2.07 -9.13 26.31
N GLU A 103 -1.01 -9.92 26.22
CA GLU A 103 -0.08 -10.18 27.33
C GLU A 103 0.65 -8.91 27.77
N LYS A 104 1.17 -8.11 26.83
CA LYS A 104 1.77 -6.81 27.13
C LYS A 104 0.76 -5.85 27.75
N MET A 105 -0.50 -5.86 27.31
CA MET A 105 -1.56 -5.04 27.91
C MET A 105 -1.82 -5.44 29.37
N ALA A 106 -1.90 -6.74 29.67
CA ALA A 106 -2.10 -7.22 31.04
C ALA A 106 -0.97 -6.81 32.00
N LYS A 107 0.25 -6.65 31.48
CA LYS A 107 1.42 -6.15 32.24
C LYS A 107 1.51 -4.61 32.30
N GLY A 108 0.62 -3.90 31.60
CA GLY A 108 0.70 -2.45 31.40
C GLY A 108 1.80 -2.01 30.41
N GLU A 109 2.51 -2.93 29.78
CA GLU A 109 3.69 -2.69 28.93
C GLU A 109 3.34 -2.29 27.49
N MET A 110 2.06 -2.29 27.13
CA MET A 110 1.61 -2.02 25.76
C MET A 110 1.28 -0.55 25.55
N ARG A 111 2.08 0.21 24.78
CA ARG A 111 1.74 1.59 24.38
C ARG A 111 0.58 1.63 23.36
N PRO A 112 -0.01 2.80 23.05
CA PRO A 112 -1.09 2.90 22.07
C PRO A 112 -0.72 2.37 20.69
N CYS A 113 -1.50 1.42 20.18
CA CYS A 113 -1.45 0.90 18.81
C CYS A 113 -2.84 0.41 18.37
N PHE A 114 -3.03 0.07 17.11
CA PHE A 114 -4.33 -0.39 16.60
C PHE A 114 -4.79 -1.69 17.27
N THR A 115 -3.90 -2.65 17.51
CA THR A 115 -4.26 -3.90 18.18
C THR A 115 -4.71 -3.66 19.63
N ARG A 116 -4.01 -2.77 20.36
CA ARG A 116 -4.41 -2.36 21.71
C ARG A 116 -5.78 -1.67 21.69
N GLN A 117 -5.97 -0.68 20.82
CA GLN A 117 -7.25 0.04 20.69
C GLN A 117 -8.40 -0.91 20.34
N TYR A 118 -8.16 -1.89 19.48
CA TYR A 118 -9.13 -2.94 19.18
C TYR A 118 -9.50 -3.71 20.44
N LEU A 119 -8.52 -4.26 21.16
CA LEU A 119 -8.71 -5.05 22.37
C LEU A 119 -9.42 -4.28 23.50
N GLU A 120 -9.12 -2.99 23.68
CA GLU A 120 -9.80 -2.12 24.66
C GLU A 120 -11.28 -1.89 24.29
N LYS A 121 -11.58 -1.65 23.01
CA LYS A 121 -12.92 -1.33 22.52
C LYS A 121 -13.82 -2.56 22.34
N THR A 122 -13.26 -3.76 22.17
CA THR A 122 -14.03 -5.01 21.98
C THR A 122 -14.86 -5.43 23.17
N SER A 123 -14.68 -4.80 24.35
CA SER A 123 -15.59 -5.02 25.48
C SER A 123 -17.04 -4.59 25.19
N LYS A 124 -17.34 -3.82 24.11
CA LYS A 124 -18.73 -3.36 23.87
C LYS A 124 -19.35 -3.46 22.47
N LYS A 125 -18.66 -3.38 21.32
CA LYS A 125 -19.34 -3.36 19.98
C LYS A 125 -18.44 -3.73 18.79
N THR A 126 -18.15 -5.00 18.55
CA THR A 126 -17.49 -5.45 17.29
C THR A 126 -18.40 -6.39 16.51
N THR A 127 -18.35 -6.33 15.18
CA THR A 127 -18.99 -7.30 14.27
C THR A 127 -18.06 -8.46 13.93
N LEU A 128 -16.81 -8.43 14.38
CA LEU A 128 -15.85 -9.50 14.14
C LEU A 128 -16.19 -10.73 14.98
N SER A 129 -16.07 -11.91 14.39
CA SER A 129 -16.50 -13.19 14.94
C SER A 129 -15.59 -13.75 16.04
N GLY A 130 -14.45 -13.12 16.31
CA GLY A 130 -13.50 -13.51 17.35
C GLY A 130 -12.05 -13.21 16.99
N ASP A 131 -11.13 -13.75 17.80
CA ASP A 131 -9.69 -13.50 17.70
C ASP A 131 -9.09 -13.87 16.34
N TYR A 132 -9.59 -14.95 15.72
CA TYR A 132 -9.15 -15.37 14.39
C TYR A 132 -9.36 -14.25 13.37
N GLU A 133 -10.61 -13.80 13.19
CA GLU A 133 -10.93 -12.74 12.23
C GLU A 133 -10.27 -11.40 12.62
N ALA A 134 -10.21 -11.10 13.92
CA ALA A 134 -9.52 -9.91 14.41
C ALA A 134 -8.04 -9.88 14.03
N SER A 135 -7.34 -11.00 14.24
CA SER A 135 -5.92 -11.14 13.87
C SER A 135 -5.71 -10.98 12.36
N CYS A 136 -6.62 -11.52 11.53
CA CYS A 136 -6.60 -11.33 10.09
C CYS A 136 -6.73 -9.85 9.71
N VAL A 137 -7.71 -9.15 10.28
CA VAL A 137 -7.96 -7.72 9.96
C VAL A 137 -6.77 -6.87 10.37
N LEU A 138 -6.26 -7.03 11.59
CA LEU A 138 -5.11 -6.28 12.10
C LEU A 138 -3.83 -6.59 11.32
N GLY A 139 -3.60 -7.87 11.05
CA GLY A 139 -2.46 -8.34 10.26
C GLY A 139 -2.49 -7.82 8.82
N MET A 140 -3.65 -7.88 8.17
CA MET A 140 -3.85 -7.34 6.83
C MET A 140 -3.64 -5.83 6.79
N LEU A 141 -4.13 -5.07 7.78
CA LEU A 141 -3.86 -3.63 7.89
C LEU A 141 -2.35 -3.36 7.85
N ALA A 142 -1.55 -4.12 8.61
CA ALA A 142 -0.10 -3.95 8.60
C ALA A 142 0.53 -4.23 7.23
N LEU A 143 0.09 -5.25 6.50
CA LEU A 143 0.68 -5.62 5.22
C LEU A 143 0.27 -4.68 4.07
N VAL A 144 -1.01 -4.32 3.98
CA VAL A 144 -1.52 -3.54 2.84
C VAL A 144 -0.98 -2.10 2.85
N GLY A 145 -0.68 -1.55 4.02
CA GLY A 145 -0.11 -0.20 4.15
C GLY A 145 1.33 -0.07 3.66
N ILE A 146 2.03 -1.17 3.37
CA ILE A 146 3.44 -1.13 2.94
C ILE A 146 3.51 -0.70 1.46
N PHE A 147 3.16 -1.58 0.53
CA PHE A 147 3.39 -1.34 -0.90
C PHE A 147 2.46 -0.30 -1.52
N THR A 148 1.30 -0.06 -0.91
CA THR A 148 0.35 0.96 -1.38
C THR A 148 0.86 2.39 -1.15
N VAL A 149 1.85 2.59 -0.28
CA VAL A 149 2.56 3.88 -0.09
C VAL A 149 3.92 3.88 -0.80
N VAL A 150 4.65 2.76 -0.77
CA VAL A 150 5.93 2.60 -1.51
C VAL A 150 5.77 2.92 -2.99
N GLY A 151 4.68 2.45 -3.64
CA GLY A 151 4.43 2.69 -5.06
C GLY A 151 4.36 4.19 -5.41
N PRO A 152 3.41 4.95 -4.83
CA PRO A 152 3.33 6.40 -5.03
C PRO A 152 4.60 7.16 -4.67
N LEU A 153 5.30 6.82 -3.58
CA LEU A 153 6.58 7.46 -3.23
C LEU A 153 7.68 7.15 -4.27
N SER A 154 7.74 5.92 -4.77
CA SER A 154 8.70 5.55 -5.81
C SER A 154 8.43 6.31 -7.12
N TYR A 155 7.16 6.46 -7.52
CA TYR A 155 6.80 7.27 -8.68
C TYR A 155 6.98 8.77 -8.44
N TYR A 156 6.88 9.26 -7.20
CA TYR A 156 7.17 10.65 -6.87
C TYR A 156 8.65 10.94 -7.08
N LEU A 157 9.55 10.03 -6.69
CA LEU A 157 10.98 10.13 -7.00
C LEU A 157 11.21 10.23 -8.52
N VAL A 158 10.58 9.34 -9.30
CA VAL A 158 10.65 9.38 -10.78
C VAL A 158 10.14 10.72 -11.32
N ALA A 159 8.97 11.18 -10.86
CA ALA A 159 8.37 12.42 -11.31
C ALA A 159 9.26 13.64 -11.01
N MET A 160 9.79 13.75 -9.80
CA MET A 160 10.63 14.89 -9.42
C MET A 160 11.97 14.93 -10.17
N ILE A 161 12.51 13.77 -10.58
CA ILE A 161 13.70 13.71 -11.44
C ILE A 161 13.40 14.24 -12.85
N HIS A 162 12.28 13.84 -13.44
CA HIS A 162 11.90 14.24 -14.80
C HIS A 162 11.30 15.64 -14.90
N HIS A 163 10.85 16.19 -13.77
CA HIS A 163 10.19 17.49 -13.70
C HIS A 163 10.87 18.44 -12.68
N PRO A 164 12.14 18.82 -12.91
CA PRO A 164 12.94 19.61 -11.97
C PRO A 164 12.28 20.96 -11.61
N LYS A 165 11.56 21.59 -12.55
CA LYS A 165 10.78 22.81 -12.29
C LYS A 165 9.76 22.63 -11.15
N TRP A 166 9.09 21.48 -11.10
CA TRP A 166 8.14 21.17 -10.03
C TRP A 166 8.84 20.80 -8.73
N GLN A 167 9.99 20.11 -8.81
CA GLN A 167 10.84 19.86 -7.66
C GLN A 167 11.27 21.18 -6.98
N GLU A 168 11.77 22.15 -7.75
CA GLU A 168 12.16 23.48 -7.27
C GLU A 168 10.97 24.27 -6.70
N ALA A 169 9.79 24.17 -7.33
CA ALA A 169 8.58 24.83 -6.85
C ALA A 169 8.13 24.30 -5.48
N VAL A 170 8.15 22.97 -5.29
CA VAL A 170 7.85 22.34 -4.00
C VAL A 170 8.90 22.71 -2.95
N GLN A 171 10.18 22.69 -3.30
CA GLN A 171 11.27 23.08 -2.40
C GLN A 171 11.11 24.53 -1.91
N ARG A 172 10.81 25.46 -2.82
CA ARG A 172 10.55 26.87 -2.47
C ARG A 172 9.33 27.02 -1.57
N GLU A 173 8.23 26.36 -1.91
CA GLU A 173 7.01 26.37 -1.08
C GLU A 173 7.31 25.86 0.33
N VAL A 174 8.02 24.74 0.45
CA VAL A 174 8.42 24.17 1.75
C VAL A 174 9.32 25.12 2.53
N ASP A 175 10.33 25.73 1.90
CA ASP A 175 11.23 26.65 2.60
C ASP A 175 10.49 27.89 3.12
N GLU A 176 9.61 28.48 2.31
CA GLU A 176 8.83 29.66 2.65
C GLU A 176 7.78 29.38 3.72
N LYS A 177 7.01 28.30 3.58
CA LYS A 177 5.85 28.03 4.45
C LYS A 177 6.22 27.33 5.75
N CYS A 178 7.29 26.54 5.74
CA CYS A 178 7.80 25.88 6.94
C CYS A 178 8.92 26.68 7.63
N ASN A 179 9.27 27.89 7.15
CA ASN A 179 10.34 28.72 7.72
C ASN A 179 11.67 27.95 7.87
N GLY A 180 11.99 27.14 6.88
CA GLY A 180 13.19 26.30 6.86
C GLY A 180 13.20 25.11 7.82
N ARG A 181 12.15 24.83 8.60
CA ARG A 181 12.04 23.62 9.43
C ARG A 181 11.55 22.42 8.59
N LEU A 182 11.72 21.20 9.10
CA LEU A 182 11.14 20.01 8.47
C LEU A 182 9.59 20.12 8.48
N PRO A 183 8.90 19.89 7.34
CA PRO A 183 7.43 20.00 7.27
C PRO A 183 6.70 19.06 8.23
N THR A 184 5.57 19.52 8.76
CA THR A 184 4.60 18.73 9.53
C THR A 184 3.23 18.75 8.85
N LEU A 185 2.33 17.85 9.25
CA LEU A 185 0.96 17.80 8.73
C LEU A 185 0.16 19.09 8.99
N GLU A 186 0.52 19.84 10.03
CA GLU A 186 -0.06 21.16 10.31
C GLU A 186 0.24 22.18 9.20
N ASP A 187 1.33 21.98 8.46
CA ASP A 187 1.69 22.83 7.32
C ASP A 187 0.89 22.48 6.06
N ALA A 188 0.28 21.29 5.98
CA ALA A 188 -0.35 20.78 4.77
C ALA A 188 -1.33 21.78 4.10
N PRO A 189 -2.19 22.51 4.83
CA PRO A 189 -3.06 23.53 4.23
C PRO A 189 -2.28 24.60 3.46
N ASN A 190 -1.07 24.93 3.89
CA ASN A 190 -0.21 25.93 3.27
C ASN A 190 0.71 25.38 2.18
N LEU A 191 0.64 24.07 1.88
CA LEU A 191 1.47 23.39 0.89
C LEU A 191 0.67 22.85 -0.33
N PRO A 192 -0.10 23.69 -1.05
CA PRO A 192 -0.89 23.23 -2.19
C PRO A 192 -0.04 22.69 -3.36
N ILE A 193 1.17 23.21 -3.61
CA ILE A 193 2.05 22.73 -4.70
C ILE A 193 2.57 21.32 -4.38
N LEU A 194 3.02 21.07 -3.15
CA LEU A 194 3.37 19.72 -2.68
C LEU A 194 2.20 18.76 -2.87
N ARG A 195 1.00 19.12 -2.40
CA ARG A 195 -0.20 18.29 -2.53
C ARG A 195 -0.59 18.06 -4.00
N ALA A 196 -0.39 19.05 -4.87
CA ALA A 196 -0.62 18.93 -6.31
C ALA A 196 0.35 17.93 -6.96
N CYS A 197 1.64 17.99 -6.62
CA CYS A 197 2.65 17.07 -7.15
C CYS A 197 2.39 15.63 -6.69
N ILE A 198 2.00 15.42 -5.43
CA ILE A 198 1.60 14.11 -4.90
C ILE A 198 0.39 13.58 -5.68
N LYS A 199 -0.67 14.39 -5.80
CA LYS A 199 -1.90 13.98 -6.49
C LYS A 199 -1.66 13.70 -7.98
N GLU A 200 -0.86 14.53 -8.64
CA GLU A 200 -0.51 14.32 -10.04
C GLU A 200 0.34 13.06 -10.24
N THR A 201 1.24 12.74 -9.30
CA THR A 201 2.02 11.49 -9.34
C THR A 201 1.09 10.28 -9.37
N MET A 202 0.10 10.24 -8.46
CA MET A 202 -0.86 9.14 -8.39
C MET A 202 -1.79 9.09 -9.61
N ARG A 203 -2.11 10.24 -10.23
CA ARG A 203 -2.90 10.29 -11.47
C ARG A 203 -2.09 9.80 -12.68
N TRP A 204 -0.86 10.28 -12.81
CA TRP A 204 0.05 9.97 -13.92
C TRP A 204 0.48 8.50 -13.91
N ARG A 205 0.77 7.98 -12.71
CA ARG A 205 1.19 6.60 -12.46
C ARG A 205 0.39 6.00 -11.29
N PRO A 206 -0.84 5.54 -11.52
CA PRO A 206 -1.65 4.93 -10.46
C PRO A 206 -1.04 3.62 -10.00
N ASN A 207 -0.98 3.41 -8.67
CA ASN A 207 -0.36 2.21 -8.11
C ASN A 207 -1.21 0.94 -8.31
N VAL A 208 -2.54 1.05 -8.48
CA VAL A 208 -3.45 -0.08 -8.76
C VAL A 208 -4.16 0.13 -10.10
N PRO A 209 -3.46 0.00 -11.24
CA PRO A 209 -3.98 0.41 -12.56
C PRO A 209 -5.24 -0.34 -13.02
N THR A 210 -5.42 -1.58 -12.55
CA THR A 210 -6.60 -2.42 -12.85
C THR A 210 -7.64 -2.42 -11.73
N GLY A 211 -7.42 -1.63 -10.68
CA GLY A 211 -8.21 -1.66 -9.46
C GLY A 211 -8.19 -3.03 -8.76
N VAL A 212 -9.04 -3.18 -7.76
CA VAL A 212 -9.31 -4.48 -7.12
C VAL A 212 -10.59 -5.04 -7.71
N ALA A 213 -10.62 -6.32 -8.07
CA ALA A 213 -11.80 -6.94 -8.66
C ALA A 213 -12.98 -6.95 -7.68
N HIS A 214 -14.16 -6.57 -8.17
CA HIS A 214 -15.45 -6.71 -7.49
C HIS A 214 -16.20 -7.92 -8.05
N GLU A 215 -17.14 -8.47 -7.29
CA GLU A 215 -18.05 -9.53 -7.75
C GLU A 215 -19.50 -9.09 -7.51
N THR A 216 -20.38 -9.27 -8.50
CA THR A 216 -21.80 -8.91 -8.37
C THR A 216 -22.53 -9.89 -7.45
N GLU A 217 -23.24 -9.37 -6.45
CA GLU A 217 -23.96 -10.21 -5.47
C GLU A 217 -25.36 -10.64 -5.96
N ALA A 218 -25.87 -9.96 -6.98
CA ALA A 218 -27.15 -10.23 -7.65
C ALA A 218 -27.04 -9.85 -9.14
N ASP A 219 -28.03 -10.30 -9.92
CA ASP A 219 -28.20 -9.85 -11.30
C ASP A 219 -28.48 -8.35 -11.33
N ASP A 220 -27.91 -7.64 -12.32
CA ASP A 220 -28.07 -6.19 -12.47
C ASP A 220 -28.17 -5.79 -13.96
N ILE A 221 -28.63 -4.57 -14.23
CA ILE A 221 -28.65 -3.97 -15.56
C ILE A 221 -27.93 -2.62 -15.50
N PHE A 222 -26.74 -2.55 -16.10
CA PHE A 222 -25.96 -1.31 -16.18
C PHE A 222 -25.91 -0.80 -17.62
N ARG A 223 -26.45 0.41 -17.86
CA ARG A 223 -26.47 1.06 -19.19
C ARG A 223 -27.05 0.15 -20.30
N GLY A 224 -28.07 -0.64 -19.96
CA GLY A 224 -28.72 -1.57 -20.88
C GLY A 224 -28.04 -2.94 -21.02
N TYR A 225 -26.90 -3.17 -20.37
CA TYR A 225 -26.23 -4.47 -20.34
C TYR A 225 -26.68 -5.26 -19.12
N PHE A 226 -27.18 -6.48 -19.33
CA PHE A 226 -27.45 -7.43 -18.26
C PHE A 226 -26.11 -7.97 -17.72
N ILE A 227 -25.92 -7.85 -16.40
CA ILE A 227 -24.74 -8.31 -15.67
C ILE A 227 -25.21 -9.40 -14.70
N PRO A 228 -24.93 -10.69 -14.98
CA PRO A 228 -25.32 -11.77 -14.09
C PRO A 228 -24.66 -11.66 -12.71
N LYS A 229 -25.31 -12.20 -11.69
CA LYS A 229 -24.72 -12.50 -10.37
C LYS A 229 -23.43 -13.32 -10.53
N GLY A 230 -22.42 -13.01 -9.73
CA GLY A 230 -21.12 -13.68 -9.76
C GLY A 230 -20.17 -13.15 -10.85
N THR A 231 -20.57 -12.10 -11.59
CA THR A 231 -19.70 -11.46 -12.58
C THR A 231 -18.60 -10.69 -11.87
N ARG A 232 -17.35 -10.91 -12.29
CA ARG A 232 -16.19 -10.17 -11.80
C ARG A 232 -15.98 -8.90 -12.62
N ILE A 233 -15.91 -7.75 -11.94
CA ILE A 233 -15.77 -6.43 -12.54
C ILE A 233 -14.45 -5.83 -12.07
N LEU A 234 -13.57 -5.47 -13.00
CA LEU A 234 -12.31 -4.79 -12.71
C LEU A 234 -12.45 -3.30 -13.03
N PRO A 235 -12.33 -2.40 -12.04
CA PRO A 235 -12.32 -0.97 -12.31
C PRO A 235 -10.96 -0.57 -12.88
N LEU A 236 -10.92 -0.27 -14.18
CA LEU A 236 -9.69 0.13 -14.88
C LEU A 236 -9.28 1.56 -14.53
N ASP A 237 -8.70 1.74 -13.35
CA ASP A 237 -8.25 3.03 -12.81
C ASP A 237 -7.32 3.78 -13.77
N TRP A 238 -6.43 3.04 -14.46
CA TRP A 238 -5.56 3.57 -15.50
C TRP A 238 -6.32 4.31 -16.60
N ALA A 239 -7.45 3.77 -17.05
CA ALA A 239 -8.30 4.37 -18.07
C ALA A 239 -9.07 5.57 -17.52
N PHE A 240 -9.59 5.48 -16.30
CA PHE A 240 -10.30 6.59 -15.65
C PHE A 240 -9.40 7.83 -15.49
N LEU A 241 -8.14 7.62 -15.12
CA LEU A 241 -7.13 8.67 -14.93
C LEU A 241 -6.55 9.22 -16.25
N ARG A 242 -7.01 8.67 -17.39
CA ARG A 242 -6.69 9.11 -18.76
C ARG A 242 -7.87 9.62 -19.55
N ASN A 243 -9.02 9.82 -18.90
CA ASN A 243 -10.15 10.49 -19.53
C ASN A 243 -9.74 11.93 -19.89
N CYS A 244 -9.63 12.24 -21.19
CA CYS A 244 -9.19 13.53 -21.70
C CYS A 244 -10.12 14.70 -21.35
N ASP A 245 -11.40 14.46 -21.09
CA ASP A 245 -12.35 15.50 -20.69
C ASP A 245 -12.05 15.99 -19.27
N LYS A 246 -11.69 15.06 -18.38
CA LYS A 246 -11.33 15.36 -17.00
C LYS A 246 -9.86 15.72 -16.83
N TYR A 247 -8.99 15.08 -17.60
CA TYR A 247 -7.55 15.23 -17.55
C TYR A 247 -7.02 15.56 -18.95
N PRO A 248 -7.20 16.80 -19.44
CA PRO A 248 -6.59 17.21 -20.71
C PRO A 248 -5.08 16.97 -20.66
N ASP A 249 -4.53 16.44 -21.75
CA ASP A 249 -3.15 15.96 -21.83
C ASP A 249 -2.80 14.98 -20.68
N PRO A 250 -3.41 13.77 -20.69
CA PRO A 250 -3.36 12.85 -19.57
C PRO A 250 -2.01 12.12 -19.43
N ASP A 251 -1.19 12.04 -20.48
CA ASP A 251 0.09 11.35 -20.41
C ASP A 251 1.22 12.25 -19.87
N SER A 252 1.02 13.56 -19.86
CA SER A 252 1.94 14.53 -19.27
C SER A 252 1.71 14.71 -17.77
N PHE A 253 2.80 14.88 -17.02
CA PHE A 253 2.78 15.23 -15.61
C PHE A 253 2.56 16.73 -15.44
N ARG A 254 1.35 17.13 -15.02
CA ARG A 254 0.94 18.54 -14.93
C ARG A 254 0.29 18.89 -13.59
N PRO A 255 1.07 19.13 -12.51
CA PRO A 255 0.55 19.56 -11.22
C PRO A 255 -0.31 20.83 -11.26
N GLU A 256 -0.09 21.73 -12.22
CA GLU A 256 -0.89 22.94 -12.41
C GLU A 256 -2.38 22.64 -12.63
N ARG A 257 -2.73 21.44 -13.11
CA ARG A 257 -4.13 21.04 -13.29
C ARG A 257 -4.94 21.07 -11.99
N TRP A 258 -4.25 21.01 -10.85
CA TRP A 258 -4.87 21.02 -9.53
C TRP A 258 -4.83 22.41 -8.87
N LEU A 259 -4.16 23.39 -9.49
CA LEU A 259 -3.81 24.68 -8.88
C LEU A 259 -4.38 25.88 -9.62
N GLU A 260 -4.81 25.72 -10.88
CA GLU A 260 -5.22 26.84 -11.73
C GLU A 260 -6.71 26.74 -12.13
N PRO A 261 -7.52 27.80 -11.98
CA PRO A 261 -8.96 27.82 -12.29
C PRO A 261 -9.36 27.40 -13.71
N GLY A 262 -8.43 27.42 -14.67
CA GLY A 262 -8.68 27.03 -16.05
C GLY A 262 -8.83 25.52 -16.27
N TRP A 263 -8.56 24.69 -15.25
CA TRP A 263 -8.58 23.24 -15.37
C TRP A 263 -9.87 22.61 -14.84
N PRO A 264 -10.42 21.56 -15.49
CA PRO A 264 -11.58 20.82 -15.00
C PRO A 264 -11.39 20.22 -13.59
N THR A 265 -10.14 20.05 -13.18
CA THR A 265 -9.73 19.44 -11.91
C THR A 265 -9.53 20.43 -10.77
N TYR A 266 -9.58 21.74 -11.04
CA TYR A 266 -9.37 22.78 -10.04
C TYR A 266 -10.50 22.85 -9.02
N GLN A 267 -10.14 23.06 -7.74
CA GLN A 267 -11.09 23.19 -6.63
C GLN A 267 -10.55 24.15 -5.57
N GLU A 268 -11.45 24.90 -4.94
CA GLU A 268 -11.17 25.83 -3.82
C GLU A 268 -11.86 25.33 -2.53
N PRO A 269 -11.34 25.69 -1.34
CA PRO A 269 -10.15 26.51 -1.13
C PRO A 269 -8.85 25.71 -1.33
N LEU A 270 -7.78 26.35 -1.83
CA LEU A 270 -6.45 25.72 -1.92
C LEU A 270 -5.85 25.37 -0.55
N THR A 271 -6.43 25.83 0.56
CA THR A 271 -6.09 25.35 1.91
C THR A 271 -6.60 23.93 2.18
N GLN A 272 -7.53 23.42 1.36
CA GLN A 272 -8.11 22.08 1.46
C GLN A 272 -7.80 21.22 0.23
N PHE A 273 -7.80 21.82 -0.96
CA PHE A 273 -7.52 21.17 -2.23
C PHE A 273 -6.14 21.57 -2.78
N PRO A 274 -5.49 20.74 -3.60
CA PRO A 274 -5.85 19.35 -3.89
C PRO A 274 -5.70 18.42 -2.68
N THR A 275 -6.49 17.36 -2.67
CA THR A 275 -6.40 16.21 -1.75
C THR A 275 -6.45 14.93 -2.58
N ILE A 276 -5.72 13.89 -2.15
CA ILE A 276 -5.79 12.56 -2.77
C ILE A 276 -7.02 11.77 -2.30
N LYS A 277 -7.65 12.20 -1.20
CA LYS A 277 -8.87 11.57 -0.69
C LYS A 277 -9.98 11.68 -1.74
N GLY A 278 -10.67 10.57 -1.97
CA GLY A 278 -11.70 10.45 -3.01
C GLY A 278 -11.16 10.27 -4.43
N MET A 279 -9.84 10.09 -4.62
CA MET A 279 -9.34 9.64 -5.92
C MET A 279 -9.89 8.24 -6.24
N THR A 280 -10.12 8.02 -7.54
CA THR A 280 -10.56 6.74 -8.10
C THR A 280 -9.66 5.56 -7.69
N SER A 281 -8.36 5.80 -7.52
CA SER A 281 -7.38 4.82 -7.03
C SER A 281 -7.67 4.28 -5.62
N PHE A 282 -8.55 4.93 -4.86
CA PHE A 282 -9.02 4.47 -3.56
C PHE A 282 -10.37 3.76 -3.61
N GLY A 283 -10.94 3.53 -4.78
CA GLY A 283 -12.22 2.85 -4.96
C GLY A 283 -13.42 3.68 -4.49
N TRP A 284 -14.57 3.00 -4.36
CA TRP A 284 -15.86 3.62 -4.07
C TRP A 284 -16.74 2.75 -3.17
N GLY A 285 -17.77 3.39 -2.59
CA GLY A 285 -18.82 2.70 -1.85
C GLY A 285 -18.30 1.92 -0.64
N GLN A 286 -18.91 0.76 -0.37
CA GLN A 286 -18.60 -0.08 0.79
C GLN A 286 -17.18 -0.69 0.78
N ARG A 287 -16.50 -0.66 -0.37
CA ARG A 287 -15.13 -1.18 -0.55
C ARG A 287 -14.09 -0.08 -0.75
N GLN A 288 -14.48 1.17 -0.51
CA GLN A 288 -13.56 2.30 -0.58
C GLN A 288 -12.43 2.13 0.45
N CYS A 289 -11.21 2.48 0.06
CA CYS A 289 -10.02 2.33 0.89
C CYS A 289 -10.16 3.09 2.21
N LEU A 290 -10.01 2.36 3.31
CA LEU A 290 -10.01 2.91 4.68
C LEU A 290 -8.73 3.69 5.00
N GLY A 291 -7.64 3.43 4.27
CA GLY A 291 -6.31 3.99 4.50
C GLY A 291 -6.08 5.37 3.88
N GLN A 292 -7.07 5.98 3.20
CA GLN A 292 -6.89 7.23 2.44
C GLN A 292 -6.24 8.36 3.24
N THR A 293 -6.70 8.57 4.48
CA THR A 293 -6.13 9.61 5.36
C THR A 293 -4.69 9.29 5.72
N LEU A 294 -4.41 8.04 6.10
CA LEU A 294 -3.05 7.61 6.44
C LEU A 294 -2.11 7.75 5.24
N THR A 295 -2.52 7.31 4.05
CA THR A 295 -1.74 7.47 2.82
C THR A 295 -1.48 8.94 2.51
N GLN A 296 -2.48 9.80 2.66
CA GLN A 296 -2.28 11.24 2.43
C GLN A 296 -1.24 11.80 3.40
N ASP A 297 -1.38 11.50 4.67
CA ASP A 297 -0.51 12.03 5.71
C ASP A 297 0.94 11.53 5.51
N GLU A 298 1.12 10.24 5.21
CA GLU A 298 2.44 9.67 4.97
C GLU A 298 3.10 10.26 3.72
N LEU A 299 2.34 10.47 2.62
CA LEU A 299 2.86 11.10 1.42
C LEU A 299 3.23 12.56 1.63
N ILE A 300 2.44 13.33 2.37
CA ILE A 300 2.77 14.74 2.68
C ILE A 300 4.05 14.81 3.51
N VAL A 301 4.17 13.98 4.55
CA VAL A 301 5.36 13.93 5.41
C VAL A 301 6.59 13.50 4.61
N ALA A 302 6.51 12.40 3.88
CA ALA A 302 7.64 11.84 3.15
C ALA A 302 8.07 12.73 1.97
N CYS A 303 7.15 13.18 1.12
CA CYS A 303 7.48 14.04 -0.02
C CYS A 303 7.94 15.44 0.44
N GLY A 304 7.33 16.00 1.49
CA GLY A 304 7.77 17.26 2.08
C GLY A 304 9.16 17.16 2.68
N ALA A 305 9.47 16.05 3.36
CA ALA A 305 10.80 15.78 3.90
C ALA A 305 11.86 15.62 2.80
N LEU A 306 11.53 14.93 1.70
CA LEU A 306 12.41 14.84 0.53
C LEU A 306 12.71 16.22 -0.05
N ALA A 307 11.69 17.05 -0.27
CA ALA A 307 11.87 18.41 -0.78
C ALA A 307 12.66 19.31 0.19
N TRP A 308 12.49 19.11 1.49
CA TRP A 308 13.25 19.83 2.50
C TRP A 308 14.75 19.44 2.49
N ALA A 309 15.07 18.15 2.32
CA ALA A 309 16.42 17.61 2.50
C ALA A 309 17.25 17.56 1.21
N PHE A 310 16.66 17.17 0.08
CA PHE A 310 17.41 16.71 -1.10
C PHE A 310 17.02 17.43 -2.40
N THR A 311 18.01 17.53 -3.28
CA THR A 311 17.84 17.67 -4.72
C THR A 311 17.98 16.29 -5.36
N LEU A 312 16.92 15.83 -6.01
CA LEU A 312 16.81 14.52 -6.65
C LEU A 312 17.28 14.63 -8.11
N LYS A 313 18.25 13.79 -8.49
CA LYS A 313 18.84 13.80 -9.84
C LYS A 313 19.03 12.39 -10.40
N PRO A 314 19.10 12.23 -11.73
CA PRO A 314 19.67 11.02 -12.31
C PRO A 314 21.10 10.82 -11.80
N LYS A 315 21.45 9.58 -11.46
CA LYS A 315 22.85 9.25 -11.15
C LYS A 315 23.65 9.29 -12.45
N THR A 316 24.92 9.66 -12.40
CA THR A 316 25.80 9.68 -13.59
C THR A 316 26.65 8.43 -13.67
N ASP A 317 26.93 7.98 -14.89
CA ASP A 317 27.87 6.91 -15.17
C ASP A 317 29.31 7.41 -14.89
N PRO A 318 30.08 6.79 -13.99
CA PRO A 318 31.44 7.21 -13.68
C PRO A 318 32.43 7.16 -14.86
N LYS A 319 32.17 6.32 -15.87
CA LYS A 319 33.04 6.16 -17.04
C LYS A 319 32.70 7.15 -18.15
N THR A 320 31.41 7.37 -18.40
CA THR A 320 30.95 8.17 -19.54
C THR A 320 30.49 9.57 -19.16
N GLY A 321 30.20 9.82 -17.88
CA GLY A 321 29.62 11.07 -17.38
C GLY A 321 28.14 11.26 -17.76
N ALA A 322 27.54 10.34 -18.51
CA ALA A 322 26.16 10.43 -18.94
C ALA A 322 25.18 10.13 -17.80
N ALA A 323 23.99 10.74 -17.83
CA ALA A 323 22.92 10.42 -16.91
C ALA A 323 22.44 8.96 -17.13
N LEU A 324 22.35 8.19 -16.05
CA LEU A 324 21.74 6.87 -16.06
C LEU A 324 20.22 7.01 -16.27
N PRO A 325 19.61 6.14 -17.08
CA PRO A 325 18.19 6.24 -17.40
C PRO A 325 17.33 5.95 -16.18
N VAL A 326 16.29 6.76 -15.99
CA VAL A 326 15.21 6.53 -15.02
C VAL A 326 13.92 6.33 -15.81
N PRO A 327 13.50 5.08 -16.10
CA PRO A 327 12.34 4.83 -16.94
C PRO A 327 11.04 5.35 -16.32
N THR A 328 10.18 5.95 -17.15
CA THR A 328 8.86 6.43 -16.71
C THR A 328 7.74 5.42 -16.98
N ASP A 329 8.02 4.35 -17.71
CA ASP A 329 7.06 3.42 -18.30
C ASP A 329 7.33 1.95 -17.93
N LYS A 330 8.35 1.69 -17.11
CA LYS A 330 8.68 0.35 -16.63
C LYS A 330 8.25 0.17 -15.18
N SER A 331 7.50 -0.90 -14.93
CA SER A 331 7.03 -1.28 -13.61
C SER A 331 6.98 -2.78 -13.47
N ASN A 332 6.98 -3.26 -12.22
CA ASN A 332 6.69 -4.66 -11.97
C ASN A 332 5.31 -5.05 -12.54
N SER A 333 5.09 -6.34 -12.76
CA SER A 333 3.83 -6.89 -13.30
C SER A 333 2.85 -7.33 -12.20
N LEU A 334 2.93 -6.70 -11.02
CA LEU A 334 2.11 -7.07 -9.86
C LEU A 334 0.82 -6.24 -9.82
N LEU A 335 -0.13 -6.64 -8.96
CA LEU A 335 -1.39 -5.92 -8.74
C LEU A 335 -1.15 -4.49 -8.27
N ILE A 336 -0.19 -4.33 -7.34
CA ILE A 336 0.30 -3.04 -6.86
C ILE A 336 1.62 -2.77 -7.55
N ILE A 337 1.62 -1.79 -8.45
CA ILE A 337 2.76 -1.45 -9.27
C ILE A 337 3.65 -0.41 -8.63
N ARG A 338 4.95 -0.51 -8.95
CA ARG A 338 5.97 0.49 -8.71
C ARG A 338 7.01 0.42 -9.84
N PRO A 339 7.84 1.46 -10.03
CA PRO A 339 8.93 1.40 -11.00
C PRO A 339 9.81 0.17 -10.79
N ASP A 340 10.33 -0.38 -11.89
CA ASP A 340 11.43 -1.35 -11.83
C ASP A 340 12.65 -0.74 -11.12
N PRO A 341 13.58 -1.56 -10.59
CA PRO A 341 14.81 -1.04 -9.99
C PRO A 341 15.54 -0.05 -10.91
N PHE A 342 15.86 1.12 -10.36
CA PHE A 342 16.58 2.19 -11.06
C PHE A 342 17.59 2.86 -10.12
N SER A 343 18.58 3.55 -10.69
CA SER A 343 19.57 4.31 -9.93
C SER A 343 19.28 5.80 -9.97
N MET A 344 19.48 6.48 -8.85
CA MET A 344 19.33 7.93 -8.73
C MET A 344 20.27 8.49 -7.67
N ALA A 345 20.43 9.81 -7.66
CA ALA A 345 21.23 10.52 -6.67
C ALA A 345 20.31 11.32 -5.72
N PHE A 346 20.59 11.21 -4.43
CA PHE A 346 20.02 12.03 -3.36
C PHE A 346 21.09 13.03 -2.92
N GLU A 347 21.13 14.21 -3.51
CA GLU A 347 22.09 15.25 -3.13
C GLU A 347 21.50 16.13 -2.03
N PRO A 348 22.07 16.18 -0.82
CA PRO A 348 21.60 17.11 0.20
C PRO A 348 21.62 18.54 -0.33
N ARG A 349 20.56 19.31 -0.09
CA ARG A 349 20.43 20.69 -0.61
C ARG A 349 21.52 21.64 -0.09
N SER A 350 22.11 21.33 1.06
CA SER A 350 23.31 21.96 1.61
C SER A 350 23.92 21.08 2.70
N GLU A 351 25.18 21.34 3.07
CA GLU A 351 25.80 20.65 4.21
C GLU A 351 25.01 20.90 5.51
N LYS A 352 24.49 22.12 5.70
CA LYS A 352 23.61 22.45 6.83
C LYS A 352 22.35 21.58 6.86
N ARG A 353 21.72 21.30 5.71
CA ARG A 353 20.54 20.43 5.63
C ARG A 353 20.87 18.98 5.96
N LYS A 354 22.02 18.49 5.49
CA LYS A 354 22.54 17.17 5.80
C LYS A 354 22.79 16.99 7.30
N GLU A 355 23.55 17.91 7.90
CA GLU A 355 23.84 17.91 9.34
C GLU A 355 22.56 17.97 10.17
N GLU A 356 21.60 18.83 9.78
CA GLU A 356 20.32 18.96 10.47
C GLU A 356 19.47 17.69 10.37
N ALA A 357 19.43 17.02 9.20
CA ALA A 357 18.71 15.76 9.03
C ALA A 357 19.28 14.66 9.97
N LEU A 358 20.61 14.52 10.02
CA LEU A 358 21.28 13.57 10.90
C LEU A 358 21.04 13.90 12.38
N ARG A 359 21.14 15.19 12.75
CA ARG A 359 20.86 15.66 14.11
C ARG A 359 19.42 15.38 14.54
N LEU A 360 18.45 15.65 13.67
CA LEU A 360 17.03 15.39 13.91
C LEU A 360 16.76 13.91 14.10
N TRP A 361 17.42 13.04 13.33
CA TRP A 361 17.34 11.60 13.52
C TRP A 361 17.92 11.18 14.87
N SER A 362 19.17 11.53 15.17
CA SER A 362 19.81 11.16 16.45
C SER A 362 19.02 11.67 17.65
N GLN A 363 18.42 12.86 17.56
CA GLN A 363 17.55 13.37 18.62
C GLN A 363 16.26 12.55 18.74
N ALA A 364 15.57 12.28 17.63
CA ALA A 364 14.34 11.51 17.65
C ALA A 364 14.54 10.09 18.19
N GLU A 365 15.64 9.44 17.85
CA GLU A 365 16.01 8.12 18.37
C GLU A 365 16.21 8.14 19.89
N ARG A 366 16.99 9.10 20.40
CA ARG A 366 17.16 9.27 21.85
C ARG A 366 15.83 9.53 22.55
N ASP A 367 14.98 10.38 21.97
CA ASP A 367 13.68 10.73 22.54
C ASP A 367 12.73 9.52 22.58
N ASP A 368 12.68 8.69 21.52
CA ASP A 368 11.83 7.48 21.52
C ASP A 368 12.35 6.44 22.52
N ILE A 369 13.67 6.22 22.61
CA ILE A 369 14.26 5.32 23.61
C ILE A 369 13.91 5.79 25.03
N ALA A 370 14.10 7.09 25.31
CA ALA A 370 13.77 7.67 26.60
C ALA A 370 12.27 7.57 26.90
N ALA A 371 11.40 7.85 25.92
CA ALA A 371 9.95 7.76 26.08
C ALA A 371 9.47 6.32 26.31
N ARG A 372 10.02 5.34 25.60
CA ARG A 372 9.75 3.90 25.83
C ARG A 372 10.20 3.48 27.23
N LYS A 373 11.39 3.90 27.66
CA LYS A 373 11.91 3.61 29.01
C LYS A 373 11.03 4.23 30.10
N ALA A 374 10.72 5.52 29.98
CA ALA A 374 9.89 6.25 30.93
C ALA A 374 8.48 5.66 31.03
N PHE A 375 7.91 5.21 29.91
CA PHE A 375 6.63 4.50 29.90
C PHE A 375 6.69 3.22 30.73
N LEU A 376 7.75 2.42 30.61
CA LEU A 376 7.93 1.20 31.41
C LEU A 376 8.24 1.48 32.89
N GLU A 377 9.04 2.51 33.19
CA GLU A 377 9.37 2.92 34.57
C GLU A 377 8.15 3.49 35.30
N GLY A 378 7.28 4.22 34.60
CA GLY A 378 6.02 4.73 35.15
C GLY A 378 5.08 3.62 35.65
N LEU A 379 5.19 2.40 35.10
CA LEU A 379 4.47 1.23 35.60
C LEU A 379 4.96 0.77 36.98
N GLY A 380 6.23 1.02 37.30
CA GLY A 380 6.82 0.65 38.60
C GLY A 380 6.24 1.44 39.77
N ASN A 381 5.85 2.69 39.53
CA ASN A 381 5.25 3.57 40.54
C ASN A 381 3.74 3.30 40.74
N ASP A 382 3.03 2.85 39.70
CA ASP A 382 1.59 2.56 39.75
C ASP A 382 1.27 1.15 40.32
N ARG A 383 2.25 0.23 40.37
CA ARG A 383 2.11 -1.10 41.01
C ARG A 383 2.05 -1.05 42.54
N GLY A 384 2.36 0.10 43.15
CA GLY A 384 2.31 0.29 44.61
C GLY A 384 0.90 0.48 45.19
N GLU A 385 -0.10 0.82 44.37
CA GLU A 385 -1.43 1.25 44.87
C GLU A 385 -2.64 0.60 44.19
N LYS A 386 -2.46 -0.21 43.13
CA LYS A 386 -3.59 -0.86 42.44
C LYS A 386 -3.54 -2.37 42.65
N GLY A 387 -4.57 -2.89 43.32
CA GLY A 387 -4.86 -4.32 43.41
C GLY A 387 -4.94 -4.97 42.03
N GLU A 388 -4.86 -6.30 41.99
CA GLU A 388 -4.78 -7.13 40.78
C GLU A 388 -5.61 -6.55 39.62
N PRO A 389 -5.01 -6.31 38.44
CA PRO A 389 -5.76 -5.82 37.30
C PRO A 389 -6.87 -6.82 36.97
N GLU A 390 -8.11 -6.32 36.86
CA GLU A 390 -9.23 -7.11 36.34
C GLU A 390 -8.80 -7.77 35.04
N ALA A 391 -8.72 -9.11 35.06
CA ALA A 391 -8.44 -9.89 33.87
C ALA A 391 -9.47 -9.51 32.81
N VAL A 392 -9.01 -9.02 31.66
CA VAL A 392 -9.87 -8.88 30.49
C VAL A 392 -10.47 -10.26 30.24
N PRO A 393 -11.80 -10.44 30.36
CA PRO A 393 -12.39 -11.76 30.31
C PRO A 393 -12.00 -12.42 28.99
N ILE A 394 -11.34 -13.58 29.09
CA ILE A 394 -11.28 -14.52 27.99
C ILE A 394 -12.74 -14.81 27.69
N ASN A 395 -13.25 -14.38 26.54
CA ASN A 395 -14.54 -14.87 26.07
C ASN A 395 -14.40 -16.40 26.00
N GLY A 396 -14.96 -17.08 27.01
CA GLY A 396 -14.84 -18.51 27.29
C GLY A 396 -15.51 -19.40 26.25
N ASN A 397 -15.72 -18.90 25.04
CA ASN A 397 -15.83 -19.76 23.89
C ASN A 397 -14.41 -20.17 23.52
N GLY A 398 -13.94 -21.24 24.18
CA GLY A 398 -12.75 -21.98 23.79
C GLY A 398 -12.67 -21.99 22.28
N VAL A 399 -11.57 -21.41 21.79
CA VAL A 399 -11.32 -21.10 20.41
C VAL A 399 -11.60 -22.35 19.57
N LYS A 400 -12.75 -22.40 18.87
CA LYS A 400 -12.90 -23.28 17.72
C LYS A 400 -12.10 -22.68 16.56
N THR A 401 -10.77 -22.61 16.70
CA THR A 401 -9.82 -22.60 15.57
C THR A 401 -10.17 -23.75 14.61
N ASP A 402 -10.73 -24.81 15.18
CA ASP A 402 -11.30 -25.94 14.49
C ASP A 402 -12.45 -25.61 13.55
N TRP A 403 -13.37 -24.66 13.78
CA TRP A 403 -14.56 -24.66 12.91
C TRP A 403 -14.30 -24.13 11.49
N LEU A 404 -13.62 -22.99 11.31
CA LEU A 404 -13.28 -22.46 9.98
C LEU A 404 -12.15 -23.28 9.31
N CYS A 405 -11.14 -23.68 10.10
CA CYS A 405 -10.03 -24.47 9.60
C CYS A 405 -10.46 -25.92 9.29
N ASN A 406 -11.36 -26.52 10.10
CA ASN A 406 -11.95 -27.83 9.82
C ASN A 406 -13.06 -27.75 8.77
N LYS A 407 -13.89 -26.71 8.64
CA LYS A 407 -14.79 -26.60 7.47
C LYS A 407 -14.03 -26.56 6.15
N MET A 408 -12.88 -25.85 6.14
CA MET A 408 -12.00 -25.83 4.97
C MET A 408 -11.25 -27.16 4.77
N ARG A 409 -10.74 -27.81 5.84
CA ARG A 409 -10.11 -29.15 5.76
C ARG A 409 -11.11 -30.25 5.40
N ASP A 410 -12.33 -30.20 5.93
CA ASP A 410 -13.39 -31.20 5.74
C ASP A 410 -14.03 -31.03 4.36
N GLY A 411 -14.21 -29.79 3.89
CA GLY A 411 -14.56 -29.51 2.49
C GLY A 411 -13.47 -29.93 1.50
N ASP A 412 -12.21 -30.02 1.93
CA ASP A 412 -11.09 -30.56 1.13
C ASP A 412 -10.97 -32.09 1.24
N LYS A 413 -11.41 -32.71 2.34
CA LYS A 413 -11.55 -34.17 2.48
C LYS A 413 -12.70 -34.71 1.64
N GLU A 414 -13.83 -34.00 1.56
CA GLU A 414 -14.95 -34.36 0.66
C GLU A 414 -14.57 -34.27 -0.83
N ARG A 415 -13.50 -33.55 -1.18
CA ARG A 415 -12.97 -33.44 -2.55
C ARG A 415 -11.84 -34.43 -2.88
N GLN A 416 -11.63 -35.45 -2.05
CA GLN A 416 -10.57 -36.45 -2.28
C GLN A 416 -10.92 -37.48 -3.36
N ASN A 417 -12.21 -37.69 -3.66
CA ASN A 417 -12.68 -38.55 -4.76
C ASN A 417 -13.19 -37.70 -5.92
N VAL A 418 -12.30 -37.34 -6.84
CA VAL A 418 -12.67 -36.68 -8.11
C VAL A 418 -12.85 -37.78 -9.16
N SER A 419 -14.04 -37.87 -9.77
CA SER A 419 -14.31 -38.84 -10.84
C SER A 419 -13.45 -38.55 -12.07
N LEU A 420 -13.16 -39.58 -12.86
CA LEU A 420 -12.46 -39.45 -14.15
C LEU A 420 -13.17 -38.43 -15.06
N ASP A 421 -14.50 -38.43 -15.08
CA ASP A 421 -15.31 -37.48 -15.86
C ASP A 421 -15.02 -36.03 -15.48
N ARG A 422 -14.81 -35.75 -14.18
CA ARG A 422 -14.50 -34.39 -13.71
C ARG A 422 -13.09 -33.96 -14.06
N LEU A 423 -12.14 -34.89 -14.14
CA LEU A 423 -10.79 -34.61 -14.62
C LEU A 423 -10.79 -34.36 -16.13
N GLU A 424 -11.56 -35.12 -16.91
CA GLU A 424 -11.67 -34.90 -18.35
C GLU A 424 -12.38 -33.57 -18.66
N GLN A 425 -13.44 -33.22 -17.91
CA GLN A 425 -14.07 -31.90 -18.03
C GLN A 425 -13.07 -30.77 -17.74
N LEU A 426 -12.30 -30.89 -16.66
CA LEU A 426 -11.30 -29.89 -16.31
C LEU A 426 -10.23 -29.75 -17.41
N LYS A 427 -9.82 -30.86 -18.02
CA LYS A 427 -8.90 -30.84 -19.17
C LYS A 427 -9.52 -30.10 -20.36
N GLN A 428 -10.81 -30.30 -20.65
CA GLN A 428 -11.50 -29.55 -21.70
C GLN A 428 -11.56 -28.06 -21.37
N ASP A 429 -11.88 -27.69 -20.13
CA ASP A 429 -11.92 -26.28 -19.70
C ASP A 429 -10.56 -25.59 -19.86
N ILE A 430 -9.46 -26.29 -19.53
CA ILE A 430 -8.09 -25.81 -19.74
C ILE A 430 -7.80 -25.61 -21.23
N LEU A 431 -8.15 -26.58 -22.08
CA LEU A 431 -7.94 -26.49 -23.53
C LEU A 431 -8.74 -25.37 -24.17
N ILE A 432 -9.99 -25.16 -23.74
CA ILE A 432 -10.84 -24.05 -24.17
C ILE A 432 -10.19 -22.72 -23.77
N HIS A 433 -9.75 -22.61 -22.52
CA HIS A 433 -9.08 -21.39 -22.05
C HIS A 433 -7.83 -21.08 -22.89
N ILE A 434 -6.94 -22.06 -23.09
CA ILE A 434 -5.72 -21.87 -23.91
C ILE A 434 -6.05 -21.40 -25.33
N LYS A 435 -7.09 -21.98 -25.96
CA LYS A 435 -7.52 -21.58 -27.30
C LYS A 435 -8.20 -20.20 -27.35
N SER A 436 -8.71 -19.71 -26.23
CA SER A 436 -9.39 -18.42 -26.14
C SER A 436 -8.46 -17.23 -25.93
N VAL A 437 -7.20 -17.48 -25.53
CA VAL A 437 -6.18 -16.43 -25.39
C VAL A 437 -5.65 -16.06 -26.80
N PRO A 438 -5.83 -14.81 -27.27
CA PRO A 438 -5.27 -14.38 -28.55
C PRO A 438 -3.75 -14.49 -28.54
N ASP A 439 -3.15 -14.81 -29.68
CA ASP A 439 -1.69 -14.83 -29.82
C ASP A 439 -1.13 -13.41 -29.65
N LEU A 440 -0.52 -13.14 -28.50
CA LEU A 440 0.03 -11.82 -28.15
C LEU A 440 1.25 -11.45 -29.01
N HIS A 441 1.74 -12.37 -29.85
CA HIS A 441 2.79 -12.13 -30.85
C HIS A 441 2.27 -11.88 -32.27
N ALA A 442 0.95 -11.95 -32.50
CA ALA A 442 0.38 -11.49 -33.76
C ALA A 442 0.52 -9.96 -33.84
N GLU A 443 1.12 -9.46 -34.92
CA GLU A 443 1.19 -8.01 -35.17
C GLU A 443 -0.21 -7.39 -35.04
N PRO A 444 -0.33 -6.20 -34.40
CA PRO A 444 -1.61 -5.55 -34.26
C PRO A 444 -2.19 -5.28 -35.65
N THR A 445 -3.29 -5.96 -35.99
CA THR A 445 -4.12 -5.62 -37.15
C THR A 445 -4.42 -4.11 -37.12
N PRO A 446 -4.25 -3.37 -38.24
CA PRO A 446 -4.54 -1.95 -38.27
C PRO A 446 -5.97 -1.70 -37.77
N THR A 447 -6.09 -0.94 -36.69
CA THR A 447 -7.37 -0.61 -36.08
C THR A 447 -8.29 0.07 -37.09
N ALA A 448 -9.55 -0.39 -37.12
CA ALA A 448 -10.62 0.23 -37.89
C ALA A 448 -10.73 1.74 -37.57
N PRO A 449 -11.11 2.58 -38.54
CA PRO A 449 -11.06 4.03 -38.40
C PRO A 449 -11.94 4.50 -37.24
N ILE A 450 -11.34 5.32 -36.39
CA ILE A 450 -12.01 6.11 -35.36
C ILE A 450 -13.15 6.89 -36.06
N ILE A 451 -14.39 6.59 -35.69
CA ILE A 451 -15.55 7.35 -36.14
C ILE A 451 -15.42 8.75 -35.52
N ASN A 452 -14.87 9.66 -36.31
CA ASN A 452 -14.93 11.10 -36.07
C ASN A 452 -16.42 11.49 -36.13
N ARG A 453 -17.05 11.72 -34.98
CA ARG A 453 -18.32 12.44 -34.97
C ARG A 453 -18.01 13.91 -35.22
N SER A 454 -18.06 14.29 -36.49
CA SER A 454 -18.14 15.68 -36.90
C SER A 454 -19.43 16.30 -36.35
N THR A 455 -19.27 17.51 -35.83
CA THR A 455 -20.31 18.44 -35.42
C THR A 455 -21.36 18.67 -36.51
N SER A 456 -22.63 18.66 -36.10
CA SER A 456 -23.72 19.45 -36.68
C SER A 456 -24.50 20.06 -35.54
#